data_AF-A0A2T1D4I2-F1
#
_entry.id   AF-A0A2T1D4I2-F1
#
_cell.length_a   1.000
_cell.length_b   1.000
_cell.length_c   1.000
_cell.angle_alpha   90.00
_cell.angle_beta   90.00
_cell.angle_gamma   90.00
#
_symmetry.space_group_name_H-M   'P 1'
#
loop_
_entity.id
_entity.type
_entity.pdbx_description
1 polymer ?
#
loop_
_entity_poly.entity_id
_entity_poly.type
_entity_poly.pdbx_seq_one_letter_code
_entity_poly.pdbx_strand_id
1 'polypeptide(L)'
;GLRKLFEIDLQILKGIARYFQNHPKWGRGRDWMGIYEECCRILWLEIDYLHEGRNADTFRRNFSNCDWVQVPRVYWRYAAPRVLTLEYLPGIKISHYEALEAAGIDRKLIAQLGAKAYLRQLLNDGFFHADPHPGNIAVSADGSLIFYDFGMMGQIQSNVREGLMETLYGVASKDGQRIMDSLINLGALVPTGDMSPVRRSIQYMLDNFMDKPFEEQSVSAITDDLYDIAYDQPFRFPATFTFVMRAFSTIEGVGRGLDPEFNFMEVAQPFAMQLMTNGNGSDASSSIFNEIGRQAAQVSSTALGLPRRIEETIDKLEQGDLRIRVRSAEAERLMRRMTSVQMGTNYTLMMSAFTLSATILFVSNQVWPAVAVALLAAGAGLALLRLFKRIDRLDRMS
;
A
#
# COMPACT_ATOMS: atom_id res chain seq x y z
N GLY A 1 -24.08 23.08 14.71
CA GLY A 1 -24.33 21.68 15.08
C GLY A 1 -23.10 20.86 14.78
N LEU A 2 -22.94 20.42 13.53
CA LEU A 2 -21.88 19.52 13.04
C LEU A 2 -20.47 19.82 13.55
N ARG A 3 -20.01 21.07 13.44
CA ARG A 3 -18.67 21.48 13.91
C ARG A 3 -18.37 21.09 15.36
N LYS A 4 -19.35 21.24 16.25
CA LYS A 4 -19.21 20.95 17.69
C LYS A 4 -19.23 19.44 17.96
N LEU A 5 -19.91 18.67 17.12
CA LEU A 5 -19.92 17.21 17.20
C LEU A 5 -18.56 16.64 16.75
N PHE A 6 -18.07 17.11 15.61
CA PHE A 6 -16.74 16.73 15.10
C PHE A 6 -15.62 17.02 16.09
N GLU A 7 -15.67 18.16 16.78
CA GLU A 7 -14.63 18.50 17.76
C GLU A 7 -14.53 17.49 18.91
N ILE A 8 -15.66 16.95 19.37
CA ILE A 8 -15.70 15.92 20.42
C ILE A 8 -15.18 14.59 19.86
N ASP A 9 -15.66 14.18 18.69
CA ASP A 9 -15.28 12.90 18.08
C ASP A 9 -13.79 12.86 17.71
N LEU A 10 -13.25 13.97 17.19
CA LEU A 10 -11.82 14.11 16.90
C LEU A 10 -10.98 14.03 18.18
N GLN A 11 -11.44 14.59 19.31
CA GLN A 11 -10.72 14.45 20.57
C GLN A 11 -10.65 12.99 21.06
N ILE A 12 -11.73 12.23 20.89
CA ILE A 12 -11.76 10.80 21.22
C ILE A 12 -10.81 10.02 20.30
N LEU A 13 -10.88 10.27 18.98
CA LEU A 13 -10.00 9.65 18.00
C LEU A 13 -8.52 9.95 18.26
N LYS A 14 -8.19 11.16 18.72
CA LYS A 14 -6.82 11.53 19.12
C LYS A 14 -6.32 10.66 20.27
N GLY A 15 -7.17 10.40 21.25
CA GLY A 15 -6.85 9.53 22.38
C GLY A 15 -6.57 8.09 21.93
N ILE A 16 -7.41 7.57 21.03
CA ILE A 16 -7.26 6.24 20.43
C ILE A 16 -5.96 6.15 19.63
N ALA A 17 -5.70 7.10 18.71
CA ALA A 17 -4.49 7.14 17.90
C ALA A 17 -3.22 7.16 18.77
N ARG A 18 -3.21 7.97 19.83
CA ARG A 18 -2.10 8.04 20.79
C ARG A 18 -1.90 6.72 21.55
N TYR A 19 -2.97 6.02 21.89
CA TYR A 19 -2.88 4.68 22.50
C TYR A 19 -2.19 3.70 21.55
N PHE A 20 -2.62 3.63 20.29
CA PHE A 20 -2.02 2.74 19.28
C PHE A 20 -0.57 3.11 18.93
N GLN A 21 -0.24 4.41 18.86
CA GLN A 21 1.12 4.89 18.63
C GLN A 21 2.12 4.40 19.67
N ASN A 22 1.71 4.34 20.94
CA ASN A 22 2.55 3.91 22.04
C ASN A 22 2.43 2.40 22.32
N HIS A 23 1.59 1.67 21.58
CA HIS A 23 1.36 0.25 21.81
C HIS A 23 2.58 -0.59 21.35
N PRO A 24 3.17 -1.46 22.20
CA PRO A 24 4.43 -2.16 21.90
C PRO A 24 4.42 -3.00 20.62
N LYS A 25 3.26 -3.51 20.22
CA LYS A 25 3.09 -4.33 19.00
C LYS A 25 2.57 -3.54 17.80
N TRP A 26 1.82 -2.48 18.03
CA TRP A 26 1.05 -1.82 16.96
C TRP A 26 1.60 -0.44 16.59
N GLY A 27 2.40 0.19 17.44
CA GLY A 27 3.05 1.46 17.15
C GLY A 27 4.34 1.36 16.33
N ARG A 28 5.02 0.20 16.36
CA ARG A 28 6.32 0.04 15.68
C ARG A 28 6.12 0.06 14.16
N GLY A 29 6.73 1.03 13.48
CA GLY A 29 6.67 1.18 12.03
C GLY A 29 5.38 1.82 11.48
N ARG A 30 4.46 2.27 12.34
CA ARG A 30 3.20 2.91 11.93
C ARG A 30 3.08 4.31 12.52
N ASP A 31 2.57 5.23 11.71
CA ASP A 31 2.31 6.62 12.11
C ASP A 31 0.82 6.86 12.34
N TRP A 32 0.32 6.37 13.48
CA TRP A 32 -1.08 6.52 13.87
C TRP A 32 -1.46 7.98 14.13
N MET A 33 -0.52 8.77 14.64
CA MET A 33 -0.74 10.19 14.87
C MET A 33 -0.82 10.96 13.55
N GLY A 34 0.04 10.65 12.56
CA GLY A 34 -0.06 11.20 11.22
C GLY A 34 -1.38 10.84 10.53
N ILE A 35 -1.84 9.59 10.65
CA ILE A 35 -3.17 9.17 10.14
C ILE A 35 -4.28 10.00 10.81
N TYR A 36 -4.23 10.17 12.13
CA TYR A 36 -5.22 10.98 12.85
C TYR A 36 -5.23 12.45 12.39
N GLU A 37 -4.05 13.07 12.25
CA GLU A 37 -3.91 14.45 11.81
C GLU A 37 -4.50 14.65 10.41
N GLU A 38 -4.26 13.67 9.53
CA GLU A 38 -4.78 13.68 8.18
C GLU A 38 -6.30 13.45 8.11
N CYS A 39 -6.84 12.51 8.91
CA CYS A 39 -8.29 12.36 9.08
C CYS A 39 -8.94 13.65 9.59
N CYS A 40 -8.33 14.32 10.57
CA CYS A 40 -8.81 15.61 11.06
C CYS A 40 -8.86 16.64 9.94
N ARG A 41 -7.76 16.77 9.20
CA ARG A 41 -7.63 17.73 8.10
C ARG A 41 -8.75 17.53 7.09
N ILE A 42 -9.03 16.29 6.70
CA ILE A 42 -10.08 15.95 5.71
C ILE A 42 -11.47 16.27 6.23
N LEU A 43 -11.81 15.87 7.46
CA LEU A 43 -13.12 16.16 8.05
C LEU A 43 -13.40 17.67 8.13
N TRP A 44 -12.37 18.48 8.39
CA TRP A 44 -12.50 19.93 8.35
C TRP A 44 -12.72 20.49 6.94
N LEU A 45 -12.17 19.85 5.90
CA LEU A 45 -12.40 20.22 4.51
C LEU A 45 -13.82 19.85 4.05
N GLU A 46 -14.36 18.72 4.50
CA GLU A 46 -15.72 18.27 4.15
C GLU A 46 -16.82 19.24 4.62
N ILE A 47 -16.58 20.01 5.69
CA ILE A 47 -17.56 20.98 6.17
C ILE A 47 -17.43 22.37 5.54
N ASP A 48 -16.41 22.60 4.71
CA ASP A 48 -16.23 23.86 3.99
C ASP A 48 -16.65 23.72 2.52
N TYR A 49 -17.93 23.97 2.26
CA TYR A 49 -18.49 23.88 0.91
C TYR A 49 -17.94 24.92 -0.06
N LEU A 50 -17.33 26.01 0.43
CA LEU A 50 -16.61 26.94 -0.45
C LEU A 50 -15.27 26.35 -0.89
N HIS A 51 -14.64 25.52 -0.07
CA HIS A 51 -13.45 24.76 -0.46
C HIS A 51 -13.80 23.75 -1.55
N GLU A 52 -14.87 22.98 -1.37
CA GLU A 52 -15.39 22.07 -2.39
C GLU A 52 -15.70 22.79 -3.72
N GLY A 53 -16.35 23.96 -3.67
CA GLY A 53 -16.58 24.75 -4.89
C GLY A 53 -15.29 25.18 -5.61
N ARG A 54 -14.23 25.53 -4.86
CA ARG A 54 -12.92 25.89 -5.47
C ARG A 54 -12.24 24.66 -6.07
N ASN A 55 -12.43 23.50 -5.46
CA ASN A 55 -11.96 22.22 -5.98
C ASN A 55 -12.69 21.88 -7.29
N ALA A 56 -14.02 22.06 -7.34
CA ALA A 56 -14.82 21.88 -8.55
C ALA A 56 -14.34 22.78 -9.70
N ASP A 57 -14.10 24.08 -9.43
CA ASP A 57 -13.57 25.01 -10.43
C ASP A 57 -12.15 24.63 -10.91
N THR A 58 -11.32 24.07 -10.02
CA THR A 58 -9.97 23.61 -10.38
C THR A 58 -10.05 22.35 -11.24
N PHE A 59 -10.87 21.39 -10.83
CA PHE A 59 -11.12 20.18 -11.60
C PHE A 59 -11.69 20.48 -12.98
N ARG A 60 -12.66 21.40 -13.07
CA ARG A 60 -13.23 21.87 -14.34
C ARG A 60 -12.17 22.45 -15.28
N ARG A 61 -11.22 23.23 -14.75
CA ARG A 61 -10.10 23.79 -15.52
C ARG A 61 -9.16 22.69 -16.01
N ASN A 62 -8.85 21.71 -15.17
CA ASN A 62 -7.97 20.60 -15.55
C ASN A 62 -8.56 19.76 -16.70
N PHE A 63 -9.89 19.64 -16.78
CA PHE A 63 -10.61 18.92 -17.82
C PHE A 63 -11.15 19.80 -18.95
N SER A 64 -10.77 21.08 -19.05
CA SER A 64 -11.34 22.00 -20.06
C SER A 64 -11.12 21.57 -21.52
N ASN A 65 -10.09 20.76 -21.76
CA ASN A 65 -9.72 20.25 -23.08
C ASN A 65 -10.13 18.77 -23.26
N CYS A 66 -11.12 18.30 -22.49
CA CYS A 66 -11.66 16.94 -22.56
C CYS A 66 -13.15 16.96 -22.80
N ASP A 67 -13.55 16.61 -24.03
CA ASP A 67 -14.97 16.59 -24.41
C ASP A 67 -15.75 15.45 -23.74
N TRP A 68 -15.06 14.47 -23.15
CA TRP A 68 -15.64 13.28 -22.52
C TRP A 68 -15.73 13.38 -20.98
N VAL A 69 -15.38 14.52 -20.39
CA VAL A 69 -15.56 14.80 -18.95
C VAL A 69 -16.30 16.12 -18.76
N GLN A 70 -17.40 16.06 -18.02
CA GLN A 70 -18.24 17.19 -17.69
C GLN A 70 -18.18 17.48 -16.19
N VAL A 71 -18.06 18.75 -15.87
CA VAL A 71 -17.91 19.23 -14.49
C VAL A 71 -18.89 20.39 -14.30
N PRO A 72 -19.87 20.29 -13.39
CA PRO A 72 -20.83 21.36 -13.13
C PRO A 72 -20.16 22.70 -12.86
N ARG A 73 -20.70 23.78 -13.43
CA ARG A 73 -20.28 25.14 -13.04
C ARG A 73 -20.73 25.45 -11.61
N VAL A 74 -19.86 26.06 -10.82
CA VAL A 74 -20.23 26.62 -9.51
C VAL A 74 -20.93 27.96 -9.68
N TYR A 75 -22.11 28.11 -9.09
CA TYR A 75 -22.82 29.38 -9.00
C TYR A 75 -22.45 30.12 -7.70
N TRP A 76 -21.29 30.78 -7.71
CA TRP A 76 -20.73 31.47 -6.53
C TRP A 76 -21.67 32.48 -5.86
N ARG A 77 -22.56 33.12 -6.63
CA ARG A 77 -23.58 34.05 -6.09
C ARG A 77 -24.56 33.36 -5.13
N TYR A 78 -24.74 32.04 -5.27
CA TYR A 78 -25.62 31.21 -4.46
C TYR A 78 -24.83 30.20 -3.59
N ALA A 79 -23.51 30.38 -3.46
CA ALA A 79 -22.66 29.54 -2.63
C ALA A 79 -22.34 30.24 -1.31
N ALA A 80 -22.32 29.46 -0.23
CA ALA A 80 -22.02 29.87 1.13
C ALA A 80 -21.31 28.72 1.87
N PRO A 81 -20.69 28.95 3.04
CA PRO A 81 -19.97 27.90 3.78
C PRO A 81 -20.77 26.64 4.14
N ARG A 82 -22.10 26.64 3.98
CA ARG A 82 -22.99 25.50 4.27
C ARG A 82 -23.95 25.16 3.13
N VAL A 83 -23.81 25.83 1.98
CA VAL A 83 -24.64 25.59 0.79
C VAL A 83 -23.76 25.77 -0.44
N LEU A 84 -23.58 24.72 -1.25
CA LEU A 84 -22.93 24.79 -2.56
C LEU A 84 -24.01 24.68 -3.63
N THR A 85 -23.99 25.59 -4.61
CA THR A 85 -24.93 25.56 -5.75
C THR A 85 -24.16 25.29 -7.03
N LEU A 86 -24.49 24.18 -7.69
CA LEU A 86 -23.86 23.71 -8.93
C LEU A 86 -24.85 23.72 -10.10
N GLU A 87 -24.32 23.76 -11.31
CA GLU A 87 -25.07 23.47 -12.53
C GLU A 87 -25.66 22.06 -12.50
N TYR A 88 -26.95 21.96 -12.80
CA TYR A 88 -27.57 20.65 -12.95
C TYR A 88 -27.22 20.08 -14.32
N LEU A 89 -26.46 19.00 -14.31
CA LEU A 89 -26.18 18.20 -15.50
C LEU A 89 -27.04 16.94 -15.43
N PRO A 90 -27.86 16.62 -16.45
CA PRO A 90 -28.61 15.37 -16.45
C PRO A 90 -27.70 14.20 -16.79
N GLY A 91 -27.76 13.13 -16.00
CA GLY A 91 -26.99 11.91 -16.27
C GLY A 91 -27.53 10.69 -15.53
N ILE A 92 -27.14 9.51 -16.01
CA ILE A 92 -27.44 8.21 -15.40
C ILE A 92 -26.31 7.90 -14.43
N LYS A 93 -26.62 7.56 -13.17
CA LYS A 93 -25.59 7.19 -12.20
C LYS A 93 -24.74 6.04 -12.75
N ILE A 94 -23.42 6.12 -12.57
CA ILE A 94 -22.48 5.12 -13.10
C ILE A 94 -22.76 3.70 -12.56
N SER A 95 -23.38 3.60 -11.39
CA SER A 95 -23.78 2.32 -10.76
C SER A 95 -25.13 1.77 -11.24
N HIS A 96 -25.88 2.50 -12.08
CA HIS A 96 -27.17 2.03 -12.61
C HIS A 96 -26.97 1.33 -13.97
N TYR A 97 -26.40 0.13 -13.94
CA TYR A 97 -25.97 -0.60 -15.12
C TYR A 97 -27.10 -0.85 -16.14
N GLU A 98 -28.28 -1.27 -15.67
CA GLU A 98 -29.44 -1.52 -16.53
C GLU A 98 -29.89 -0.25 -17.28
N ALA A 99 -29.82 0.91 -16.62
CA ALA A 99 -30.18 2.19 -17.24
C ALA A 99 -29.14 2.63 -18.27
N LEU A 100 -27.85 2.37 -18.02
CA LEU A 100 -26.79 2.64 -18.99
C LEU A 100 -26.96 1.78 -20.24
N GLU A 101 -27.24 0.48 -20.08
CA GLU A 101 -27.51 -0.44 -21.20
C GLU A 101 -28.75 -0.04 -21.99
N ALA A 102 -29.85 0.31 -21.30
CA ALA A 102 -31.08 0.76 -21.93
C ALA A 102 -30.89 2.07 -22.72
N ALA A 103 -29.95 2.92 -22.29
CA ALA A 103 -29.55 4.13 -23.00
C ALA A 103 -28.55 3.87 -24.16
N GLY A 104 -28.12 2.62 -24.38
CA GLY A 104 -27.15 2.25 -25.41
C GLY A 104 -25.71 2.66 -25.08
N ILE A 105 -25.41 2.93 -23.80
CA ILE A 105 -24.08 3.33 -23.34
C ILE A 105 -23.20 2.09 -23.13
N ASP A 106 -22.03 2.07 -23.74
CA ASP A 106 -21.05 1.01 -23.55
C ASP A 106 -20.36 1.13 -22.18
N ARG A 107 -20.76 0.26 -21.24
CA ARG A 107 -20.20 0.23 -19.89
C ARG A 107 -18.69 -0.05 -19.87
N LYS A 108 -18.17 -0.84 -20.81
CA LYS A 108 -16.74 -1.15 -20.90
C LYS A 108 -15.95 0.12 -21.23
N LEU A 109 -16.44 0.91 -22.18
CA LEU A 109 -15.88 2.21 -22.49
C LEU A 109 -15.94 3.16 -21.28
N ILE A 110 -17.06 3.19 -20.54
CA ILE A 110 -17.18 4.03 -19.32
C ILE A 110 -16.15 3.63 -18.26
N ALA A 111 -15.90 2.33 -18.05
CA ALA A 111 -14.86 1.86 -17.13
C ALA A 111 -13.46 2.37 -17.54
N GLN A 112 -13.13 2.26 -18.83
CA GLN A 112 -11.87 2.76 -19.40
C GLN A 112 -11.72 4.27 -19.25
N LEU A 113 -12.79 5.04 -19.55
CA LEU A 113 -12.81 6.49 -19.37
C LEU A 113 -12.63 6.88 -17.90
N GLY A 114 -13.25 6.14 -16.97
CA GLY A 114 -13.12 6.37 -15.54
C GLY A 114 -11.67 6.23 -15.06
N ALA A 115 -11.02 5.14 -15.45
CA ALA A 115 -9.61 4.94 -15.14
C ALA A 115 -8.70 5.98 -15.81
N LYS A 116 -8.97 6.34 -17.07
CA LYS A 116 -8.23 7.40 -17.78
C LYS A 116 -8.38 8.76 -17.11
N ALA A 117 -9.58 9.11 -16.63
CA ALA A 117 -9.83 10.36 -15.91
C ALA A 117 -8.98 10.42 -14.64
N TYR A 118 -8.91 9.32 -13.90
CA TYR A 118 -8.12 9.27 -12.68
C TYR A 118 -6.61 9.29 -12.92
N LEU A 119 -6.12 8.55 -13.91
CA LEU A 119 -4.71 8.59 -14.29
C LEU A 119 -4.26 10.00 -14.67
N ARG A 120 -5.10 10.75 -15.40
CA ARG A 120 -4.86 12.16 -15.72
C ARG A 120 -4.80 13.02 -14.47
N GLN A 121 -5.78 12.92 -13.59
CA GLN A 121 -5.80 13.65 -12.32
C GLN A 121 -4.51 13.44 -11.51
N LEU A 122 -4.08 12.18 -11.40
CA LEU A 122 -2.94 11.79 -10.58
C LEU A 122 -1.61 12.19 -11.24
N LEU A 123 -1.42 11.87 -12.52
CA LEU A 123 -0.12 11.94 -13.20
C LEU A 123 0.09 13.19 -14.05
N ASN A 124 -0.96 13.80 -14.59
CA ASN A 124 -0.86 15.07 -15.32
C ASN A 124 -1.04 16.24 -14.37
N ASP A 125 -2.19 16.27 -13.71
CA ASP A 125 -2.63 17.47 -13.00
C ASP A 125 -2.05 17.54 -11.58
N GLY A 126 -1.69 16.40 -11.00
CA GLY A 126 -1.31 16.29 -9.59
C GLY A 126 -2.45 16.72 -8.65
N PHE A 127 -3.69 16.69 -9.12
CA PHE A 127 -4.90 17.10 -8.41
C PHE A 127 -5.95 16.01 -8.62
N PHE A 128 -6.20 15.22 -7.57
CA PHE A 128 -6.90 13.95 -7.69
C PHE A 128 -8.03 13.80 -6.70
N HIS A 129 -9.06 13.08 -7.11
CA HIS A 129 -10.18 12.72 -6.26
C HIS A 129 -9.76 11.55 -5.35
N ALA A 130 -9.67 11.77 -4.05
CA ALA A 130 -9.18 10.80 -3.08
C ALA A 130 -10.22 9.70 -2.72
N ASP A 131 -11.48 9.89 -3.09
CA ASP A 131 -12.55 8.89 -2.92
C ASP A 131 -13.60 8.99 -4.04
N PRO A 132 -13.29 8.54 -5.28
CA PRO A 132 -14.16 8.69 -6.43
C PRO A 132 -15.35 7.71 -6.36
N HIS A 133 -16.20 7.88 -5.34
CA HIS A 133 -17.31 6.99 -5.05
C HIS A 133 -18.30 7.00 -6.21
N PRO A 134 -18.79 5.84 -6.68
CA PRO A 134 -19.69 5.77 -7.84
C PRO A 134 -20.98 6.58 -7.66
N GLY A 135 -21.41 6.83 -6.42
CA GLY A 135 -22.55 7.71 -6.14
C GLY A 135 -22.38 9.16 -6.62
N ASN A 136 -21.14 9.62 -6.81
CA ASN A 136 -20.78 10.98 -7.20
C ASN A 136 -20.45 11.11 -8.69
N ILE A 137 -20.58 10.02 -9.45
CA ILE A 137 -20.27 9.96 -10.87
C ILE A 137 -21.52 9.53 -11.63
N ALA A 138 -21.84 10.27 -12.69
CA ALA A 138 -22.86 9.90 -13.65
C ALA A 138 -22.29 9.87 -15.06
N VAL A 139 -23.09 9.35 -15.99
CA VAL A 139 -22.81 9.33 -17.41
C VAL A 139 -23.89 10.13 -18.12
N SER A 140 -23.49 11.10 -18.94
CA SER A 140 -24.41 11.87 -19.77
C SER A 140 -25.00 11.02 -20.90
N ALA A 141 -26.01 11.53 -21.60
CA ALA A 141 -26.63 10.81 -22.72
C ALA A 141 -25.66 10.55 -23.90
N ASP A 142 -24.63 11.38 -24.06
CA ASP A 142 -23.56 11.24 -25.06
C ASP A 142 -22.41 10.32 -24.60
N GLY A 143 -22.47 9.77 -23.39
CA GLY A 143 -21.44 8.86 -22.87
C GLY A 143 -20.27 9.56 -22.15
N SER A 144 -20.38 10.87 -21.87
CA SER A 144 -19.38 11.62 -21.11
C SER A 144 -19.53 11.39 -19.61
N LEU A 145 -18.40 11.37 -18.87
CA LEU A 145 -18.41 11.24 -17.42
C LEU A 145 -18.76 12.58 -16.76
N ILE A 146 -19.66 12.56 -15.78
CA ILE A 146 -20.04 13.73 -14.99
C ILE A 146 -19.63 13.50 -13.54
N PHE A 147 -18.88 14.45 -12.97
CA PHE A 147 -18.47 14.43 -11.56
C PHE A 147 -19.25 15.47 -10.75
N TYR A 148 -19.78 15.09 -9.58
CA TYR A 148 -20.59 15.98 -8.73
C TYR A 148 -19.97 16.34 -7.39
N ASP A 149 -19.06 15.52 -6.88
CA ASP A 149 -18.42 15.71 -5.57
C ASP A 149 -16.96 16.08 -5.78
N PHE A 150 -16.53 17.10 -5.06
CA PHE A 150 -15.14 17.60 -5.04
C PHE A 150 -14.68 17.89 -3.61
N GLY A 151 -15.36 17.32 -2.61
CA GLY A 151 -15.10 17.53 -1.19
C GLY A 151 -13.77 16.93 -0.78
N MET A 152 -13.39 15.80 -1.38
CA MET A 152 -12.13 15.10 -1.11
C MET A 152 -11.19 15.12 -2.32
N MET A 153 -10.64 16.31 -2.60
CA MET A 153 -9.54 16.46 -3.55
C MET A 153 -8.20 16.55 -2.83
N GLY A 154 -7.22 15.79 -3.32
CA GLY A 154 -5.83 15.83 -2.89
C GLY A 154 -4.95 16.53 -3.92
N GLN A 155 -3.84 17.11 -3.45
CA GLN A 155 -2.79 17.64 -4.31
C GLN A 155 -1.48 16.91 -4.05
N ILE A 156 -0.81 16.50 -5.12
CA ILE A 156 0.46 15.79 -5.08
C ILE A 156 1.56 16.73 -5.56
N GLN A 157 2.65 16.80 -4.80
CA GLN A 157 3.84 17.56 -5.18
C GLN A 157 4.52 16.91 -6.40
N SER A 158 5.19 17.71 -7.23
CA SER A 158 5.81 17.23 -8.48
C SER A 158 6.75 16.04 -8.27
N ASN A 159 7.57 16.03 -7.22
CA ASN A 159 8.48 14.95 -6.89
C ASN A 159 7.75 13.62 -6.57
N VAL A 160 6.62 13.69 -5.84
CA VAL A 160 5.81 12.50 -5.53
C VAL A 160 5.11 12.01 -6.79
N ARG A 161 4.62 12.93 -7.63
CA ARG A 161 4.01 12.60 -8.92
C ARG A 161 5.00 11.91 -9.86
N GLU A 162 6.23 12.42 -9.96
CA GLU A 162 7.31 11.81 -10.73
C GLU A 162 7.64 10.40 -10.22
N GLY A 163 7.79 10.21 -8.91
CA GLY A 163 7.99 8.87 -8.36
C GLY A 163 6.82 7.93 -8.65
N LEU A 164 5.57 8.39 -8.56
CA LEU A 164 4.41 7.57 -8.94
C LEU A 164 4.42 7.18 -10.43
N MET A 165 4.82 8.11 -11.31
CA MET A 165 5.00 7.83 -12.74
C MET A 165 6.10 6.79 -12.97
N GLU A 166 7.24 6.92 -12.29
CA GLU A 166 8.36 5.98 -12.36
C GLU A 166 7.98 4.59 -11.84
N THR A 167 7.15 4.52 -10.80
CA THR A 167 6.59 3.25 -10.30
C THR A 167 5.68 2.61 -11.33
N LEU A 168 4.71 3.36 -11.89
CA LEU A 168 3.80 2.84 -12.92
C LEU A 168 4.54 2.41 -14.18
N TYR A 169 5.59 3.13 -14.55
CA TYR A 169 6.43 2.71 -15.67
C TYR A 169 7.20 1.44 -15.35
N GLY A 170 7.83 1.33 -14.18
CA GLY A 170 8.51 0.10 -13.76
C GLY A 170 7.57 -1.10 -13.76
N VAL A 171 6.30 -0.88 -13.39
CA VAL A 171 5.25 -1.90 -13.51
C VAL A 171 4.96 -2.24 -14.97
N ALA A 172 4.81 -1.25 -15.84
CA ALA A 172 4.54 -1.44 -17.26
C ALA A 172 5.69 -2.14 -18.00
N SER A 173 6.94 -1.81 -17.66
CA SER A 173 8.14 -2.41 -18.24
C SER A 173 8.58 -3.71 -17.55
N LYS A 174 7.81 -4.18 -16.55
CA LYS A 174 8.14 -5.34 -15.70
C LYS A 174 9.56 -5.26 -15.09
N ASP A 175 9.97 -4.05 -14.70
CA ASP A 175 11.29 -3.76 -14.12
C ASP A 175 11.20 -3.59 -12.60
N GLY A 176 11.48 -4.67 -11.87
CA GLY A 176 11.46 -4.66 -10.40
C GLY A 176 12.55 -3.79 -9.76
N GLN A 177 13.66 -3.51 -10.45
CA GLN A 177 14.69 -2.61 -9.96
C GLN A 177 14.18 -1.17 -9.96
N ARG A 178 13.58 -0.74 -11.07
CA ARG A 178 13.03 0.60 -11.20
C ARG A 178 11.91 0.89 -10.20
N ILE A 179 11.05 -0.09 -9.94
CA ILE A 179 10.02 0.01 -8.90
C ILE A 179 10.66 0.19 -7.52
N MET A 180 11.66 -0.63 -7.19
CA MET A 180 12.35 -0.54 -5.91
C MET A 180 13.00 0.85 -5.72
N ASP A 181 13.71 1.34 -6.73
CA ASP A 181 14.36 2.65 -6.69
C ASP A 181 13.33 3.79 -6.54
N SER A 182 12.20 3.69 -7.25
CA SER A 182 11.10 4.64 -7.09
C SER A 182 10.49 4.61 -5.67
N LEU A 183 10.25 3.42 -5.11
CA LEU A 183 9.74 3.29 -3.74
C LEU A 183 10.71 3.86 -2.69
N ILE A 184 12.02 3.77 -2.93
CA ILE A 184 13.03 4.43 -2.09
C ILE A 184 12.94 5.95 -2.23
N ASN A 185 12.87 6.47 -3.45
CA ASN A 185 12.78 7.91 -3.71
C ASN A 185 11.50 8.53 -3.13
N LEU A 186 10.40 7.79 -3.16
CA LEU A 186 9.12 8.15 -2.55
C LEU A 186 9.13 8.05 -1.02
N GLY A 187 10.19 7.52 -0.42
CA GLY A 187 10.28 7.27 1.02
C GLY A 187 9.38 6.15 1.53
N ALA A 188 8.78 5.36 0.61
CA ALA A 188 7.97 4.20 0.93
C ALA A 188 8.82 3.02 1.44
N LEU A 189 10.05 2.94 0.94
CA LEU A 189 11.02 1.91 1.27
C LEU A 189 12.30 2.55 1.81
N VAL A 190 12.74 2.11 2.99
CA VAL A 190 14.02 2.56 3.55
C VAL A 190 15.12 1.58 3.11
N PRO A 191 16.19 2.05 2.45
CA PRO A 191 17.28 1.17 2.03
C PRO A 191 18.08 0.71 3.25
N THR A 192 18.09 -0.59 3.52
CA THR A 192 18.86 -1.18 4.64
C THR A 192 19.55 -2.47 4.24
N GLY A 193 20.88 -2.51 4.33
CA GLY A 193 21.66 -3.71 4.02
C GLY A 193 21.54 -4.14 2.55
N ASP A 194 21.35 -5.44 2.30
CA ASP A 194 21.15 -5.99 0.96
C ASP A 194 19.67 -5.94 0.55
N MET A 195 19.37 -5.18 -0.50
CA MET A 195 18.03 -5.01 -1.06
C MET A 195 17.66 -6.08 -2.10
N SER A 196 18.58 -6.99 -2.44
CA SER A 196 18.35 -8.06 -3.42
C SER A 196 17.13 -8.97 -3.12
N PRO A 197 16.82 -9.30 -1.85
CA PRO A 197 15.58 -10.02 -1.52
C PRO A 197 14.33 -9.22 -1.88
N VAL A 198 14.28 -7.94 -1.50
CA VAL A 198 13.13 -7.06 -1.77
C VAL A 198 12.92 -6.90 -3.29
N ARG A 199 13.99 -6.66 -4.04
CA ARG A 199 13.94 -6.61 -5.51
C ARG A 199 13.37 -7.89 -6.12
N ARG A 200 13.82 -9.06 -5.64
CA ARG A 200 13.33 -10.36 -6.13
C ARG A 200 11.85 -10.57 -5.81
N SER A 201 11.37 -10.13 -4.64
CA SER A 201 9.95 -10.16 -4.31
C SER A 201 9.13 -9.26 -5.21
N ILE A 202 9.60 -8.03 -5.45
CA ILE A 202 8.95 -7.09 -6.39
C ILE A 202 8.88 -7.71 -7.79
N GLN A 203 9.97 -8.30 -8.27
CA GLN A 203 9.98 -8.96 -9.58
C GLN A 203 9.03 -10.16 -9.62
N TYR A 204 9.05 -11.01 -8.59
CA TYR A 204 8.13 -12.14 -8.48
C TYR A 204 6.67 -11.66 -8.50
N MET A 205 6.37 -10.52 -7.85
CA MET A 205 5.04 -9.93 -7.89
C MET A 205 4.67 -9.50 -9.31
N LEU A 206 5.57 -8.79 -9.99
CA LEU A 206 5.36 -8.38 -11.38
C LEU A 206 5.10 -9.55 -12.33
N ASP A 207 5.82 -10.66 -12.13
CA ASP A 207 5.76 -11.81 -13.03
C ASP A 207 4.47 -12.64 -12.82
N ASN A 208 3.91 -12.64 -11.60
CA ASN A 208 2.82 -13.56 -11.22
C ASN A 208 1.45 -12.90 -10.99
N PHE A 209 1.41 -11.59 -10.82
CA PHE A 209 0.21 -10.87 -10.35
C PHE A 209 -0.25 -9.75 -11.27
N MET A 210 0.57 -9.30 -12.23
CA MET A 210 0.19 -8.20 -13.14
C MET A 210 -0.98 -8.52 -14.07
N ASP A 211 -1.15 -9.80 -14.40
CA ASP A 211 -2.23 -10.27 -15.28
C ASP A 211 -3.47 -10.70 -14.48
N LYS A 212 -3.44 -10.53 -13.15
CA LYS A 212 -4.53 -10.91 -12.25
C LYS A 212 -5.21 -9.67 -11.63
N PRO A 213 -6.53 -9.75 -11.38
CA PRO A 213 -7.27 -8.80 -10.55
C PRO A 213 -6.57 -8.40 -9.23
N PHE A 214 -6.60 -7.12 -8.86
CA PHE A 214 -6.09 -6.63 -7.57
C PHE A 214 -6.99 -7.02 -6.40
N GLU A 215 -8.24 -7.46 -6.63
CA GLU A 215 -9.13 -7.98 -5.56
C GLU A 215 -8.92 -9.48 -5.27
N GLU A 216 -8.52 -10.28 -6.27
CA GLU A 216 -8.07 -11.67 -6.03
C GLU A 216 -6.72 -11.70 -5.30
N GLN A 217 -6.01 -10.58 -5.33
CA GLN A 217 -4.83 -10.32 -4.54
C GLN A 217 -5.27 -9.60 -3.28
N SER A 218 -5.46 -10.32 -2.19
CA SER A 218 -5.62 -9.61 -0.92
C SER A 218 -4.40 -8.71 -0.77
N VAL A 219 -4.62 -7.39 -0.69
CA VAL A 219 -3.57 -6.43 -0.35
C VAL A 219 -2.84 -6.92 0.90
N SER A 220 -3.56 -7.62 1.80
CA SER A 220 -3.02 -8.42 2.91
C SER A 220 -1.94 -9.41 2.46
N ALA A 221 -2.19 -10.35 1.54
CA ALA A 221 -1.19 -11.32 1.06
C ALA A 221 0.04 -10.65 0.42
N ILE A 222 -0.17 -9.58 -0.36
CA ILE A 222 0.95 -8.80 -0.92
C ILE A 222 1.75 -8.15 0.21
N THR A 223 1.08 -7.50 1.17
CA THR A 223 1.76 -6.93 2.33
C THR A 223 2.40 -7.99 3.20
N ASP A 224 1.76 -9.12 3.45
CA ASP A 224 2.21 -10.19 4.35
C ASP A 224 3.43 -10.89 3.73
N ASP A 225 3.43 -11.16 2.42
CA ASP A 225 4.60 -11.66 1.70
C ASP A 225 5.74 -10.63 1.63
N LEU A 226 5.42 -9.34 1.40
CA LEU A 226 6.41 -8.26 1.48
C LEU A 226 6.95 -8.10 2.91
N TYR A 227 6.12 -8.23 3.95
CA TYR A 227 6.50 -8.09 5.35
C TYR A 227 7.32 -9.30 5.83
N ASP A 228 6.95 -10.51 5.41
CA ASP A 228 7.63 -11.75 5.78
C ASP A 228 8.97 -11.91 5.06
N ILE A 229 9.08 -11.41 3.82
CA ILE A 229 10.36 -11.38 3.08
C ILE A 229 11.21 -10.17 3.49
N ALA A 230 10.60 -9.05 3.84
CA ALA A 230 11.27 -7.84 4.30
C ALA A 230 11.35 -7.77 5.84
N TYR A 231 11.49 -8.93 6.51
CA TYR A 231 11.86 -8.97 7.92
C TYR A 231 13.13 -8.13 8.12
N ASP A 232 13.03 -7.11 8.97
CA ASP A 232 14.00 -6.03 9.25
C ASP A 232 14.03 -4.81 8.30
N GLN A 233 13.24 -4.75 7.22
CA GLN A 233 13.14 -3.55 6.37
C GLN A 233 11.87 -2.76 6.72
N PRO A 234 11.97 -1.53 7.24
CA PRO A 234 10.79 -0.76 7.59
C PRO A 234 10.18 -0.16 6.32
N PHE A 235 9.21 -0.86 5.71
CA PHE A 235 8.21 -0.18 4.89
C PHE A 235 7.59 0.93 5.74
N ARG A 236 7.67 2.16 5.24
CA ARG A 236 7.01 3.30 5.84
C ARG A 236 5.98 3.73 4.82
N PHE A 237 4.70 3.69 5.17
CA PHE A 237 3.67 4.27 4.32
C PHE A 237 3.40 5.67 4.83
N PRO A 238 3.89 6.74 4.16
CA PRO A 238 3.41 8.09 4.45
C PRO A 238 1.88 8.13 4.34
N ALA A 239 1.23 8.87 5.24
CA ALA A 239 -0.24 8.97 5.29
C ALA A 239 -0.85 9.40 3.93
N THR A 240 -0.12 10.20 3.15
CA THR A 240 -0.51 10.62 1.80
C THR A 240 -0.74 9.45 0.83
N PHE A 241 0.00 8.34 0.96
CA PHE A 241 -0.16 7.17 0.09
C PHE A 241 -1.43 6.38 0.39
N THR A 242 -1.95 6.45 1.63
CA THR A 242 -3.20 5.78 1.99
C THR A 242 -4.36 6.24 1.11
N PHE A 243 -4.42 7.53 0.75
CA PHE A 243 -5.47 8.08 -0.11
C PHE A 243 -5.32 7.66 -1.56
N VAL A 244 -4.08 7.66 -2.06
CA VAL A 244 -3.78 7.20 -3.42
C VAL A 244 -4.18 5.72 -3.57
N MET A 245 -3.81 4.87 -2.61
CA MET A 245 -4.19 3.45 -2.59
C MET A 245 -5.71 3.26 -2.49
N ARG A 246 -6.39 4.00 -1.60
CA ARG A 246 -7.85 3.96 -1.46
C ARG A 246 -8.56 4.31 -2.77
N ALA A 247 -8.11 5.37 -3.45
CA ALA A 247 -8.72 5.81 -4.69
C ALA A 247 -8.47 4.81 -5.84
N PHE A 248 -7.28 4.20 -5.92
CA PHE A 248 -7.03 3.09 -6.85
C PHE A 248 -7.99 1.91 -6.60
N SER A 249 -8.12 1.46 -5.34
CA SER A 249 -9.04 0.37 -4.99
C SER A 249 -10.49 0.70 -5.32
N THR A 250 -10.90 1.96 -5.10
CA THR A 250 -12.27 2.42 -5.40
C THR A 250 -12.53 2.39 -6.90
N ILE A 251 -11.58 2.86 -7.71
CA ILE A 251 -11.73 2.89 -9.17
C ILE A 251 -11.77 1.50 -9.77
N GLU A 252 -10.95 0.60 -9.27
CA GLU A 252 -10.99 -0.79 -9.72
C GLU A 252 -12.33 -1.44 -9.39
N GLY A 253 -12.85 -1.22 -8.18
CA GLY A 253 -14.18 -1.71 -7.80
C GLY A 253 -15.29 -1.13 -8.69
N VAL A 254 -15.24 0.18 -8.99
CA VAL A 254 -16.17 0.84 -9.93
C VAL A 254 -16.04 0.25 -11.33
N GLY A 255 -14.81 0.08 -11.82
CA GLY A 255 -14.50 -0.47 -13.13
C GLY A 255 -15.00 -1.90 -13.28
N ARG A 256 -14.83 -2.75 -12.27
CA ARG A 256 -15.37 -4.12 -12.23
C ARG A 256 -16.90 -4.17 -12.20
N GLY A 257 -17.52 -3.23 -11.50
CA GLY A 257 -18.98 -3.11 -11.51
C GLY A 257 -19.52 -2.85 -12.93
N LEU A 258 -18.77 -2.11 -13.75
CA LEU A 258 -19.13 -1.79 -15.14
C LEU A 258 -18.73 -2.90 -16.13
N ASP A 259 -17.54 -3.46 -15.97
CA ASP A 259 -16.98 -4.53 -16.79
C ASP A 259 -16.28 -5.57 -15.88
N PRO A 260 -16.82 -6.78 -15.71
CA PRO A 260 -16.22 -7.81 -14.86
C PRO A 260 -14.77 -8.18 -15.24
N GLU A 261 -14.41 -8.00 -16.50
CA GLU A 261 -13.06 -8.28 -17.02
C GLU A 261 -12.11 -7.07 -16.90
N PHE A 262 -12.57 -5.98 -16.29
CA PHE A 262 -11.79 -4.74 -16.18
C PHE A 262 -10.47 -4.96 -15.43
N ASN A 263 -9.38 -4.57 -16.08
CA ASN A 263 -8.05 -4.50 -15.51
C ASN A 263 -7.52 -3.06 -15.58
N PHE A 264 -7.33 -2.44 -14.42
CA PHE A 264 -6.81 -1.07 -14.33
C PHE A 264 -5.44 -0.91 -15.02
N MET A 265 -4.59 -1.95 -14.97
CA MET A 265 -3.25 -1.90 -15.53
C MET A 265 -3.24 -1.81 -17.06
N GLU A 266 -4.24 -2.36 -17.74
CA GLU A 266 -4.38 -2.26 -19.20
C GLU A 266 -4.62 -0.82 -19.65
N VAL A 267 -5.22 0.02 -18.80
CA VAL A 267 -5.41 1.45 -19.04
C VAL A 267 -4.19 2.26 -18.59
N ALA A 268 -3.59 1.89 -17.45
CA ALA A 268 -2.47 2.61 -16.84
C ALA A 268 -1.17 2.52 -17.66
N GLN A 269 -0.84 1.33 -18.20
CA GLN A 269 0.38 1.13 -18.99
C GLN A 269 0.50 2.05 -20.21
N PRO A 270 -0.47 2.10 -21.15
CA PRO A 270 -0.37 2.97 -22.32
C PRO A 270 -0.39 4.45 -21.92
N PHE A 271 -1.11 4.81 -20.86
CA PHE A 271 -1.15 6.18 -20.37
C PHE A 271 0.21 6.64 -19.83
N ALA A 272 0.88 5.82 -19.02
CA ALA A 272 2.22 6.10 -18.52
C ALA A 272 3.23 6.22 -19.69
N MET A 273 3.16 5.33 -20.68
CA MET A 273 4.04 5.37 -21.85
C MET A 273 3.84 6.65 -22.70
N GLN A 274 2.59 7.08 -22.89
CA GLN A 274 2.27 8.31 -23.60
C GLN A 274 2.82 9.54 -22.87
N LEU A 275 2.70 9.62 -21.55
CA LEU A 275 3.24 10.74 -20.78
C LEU A 275 4.76 10.85 -20.86
N MET A 276 5.47 9.72 -20.87
CA MET A 276 6.92 9.73 -21.06
C MET A 276 7.34 10.15 -22.47
N THR A 277 6.59 9.72 -23.48
CA THR A 277 6.89 10.06 -24.89
C THR A 277 6.57 11.52 -25.18
N ASN A 278 5.45 12.03 -24.67
CA ASN A 278 5.04 13.42 -24.81
C ASN A 278 5.83 14.35 -23.88
N GLY A 279 6.40 13.85 -22.77
CA GLY A 279 7.31 14.58 -21.90
C GLY A 279 8.62 15.00 -22.57
N ASN A 280 8.96 14.42 -23.73
CA ASN A 280 10.06 14.85 -24.60
C ASN A 280 9.64 15.90 -25.65
N GLY A 281 8.35 16.21 -25.78
CA GLY A 281 7.81 17.15 -26.77
C GLY A 281 7.33 18.46 -26.15
N SER A 282 8.10 19.53 -26.35
CA SER A 282 7.68 20.94 -26.38
C SER A 282 6.52 21.36 -25.46
N ASP A 283 6.86 21.88 -24.27
CA ASP A 283 6.17 22.96 -23.50
C ASP A 283 6.04 22.70 -21.99
N ALA A 284 6.18 21.46 -21.51
CA ALA A 284 6.22 21.17 -20.06
C ALA A 284 7.64 21.02 -19.48
N SER A 285 8.68 20.98 -20.34
CA SER A 285 10.07 20.70 -19.92
C SER A 285 10.82 21.89 -19.32
N SER A 286 10.25 23.10 -19.32
CA SER A 286 10.93 24.27 -18.74
C SER A 286 11.07 24.18 -17.22
N SER A 287 10.23 23.38 -16.54
CA SER A 287 10.32 23.14 -15.09
C SER A 287 10.72 21.71 -14.72
N ILE A 288 10.32 20.68 -15.48
CA ILE A 288 10.46 19.27 -15.06
C ILE A 288 11.89 18.72 -15.20
N PHE A 289 12.63 19.10 -16.25
CA PHE A 289 13.99 18.58 -16.48
C PHE A 289 15.12 19.59 -16.15
N ASN A 290 14.79 20.88 -16.05
CA ASN A 290 15.79 21.92 -15.75
C ASN A 290 16.35 21.82 -14.32
N GLU A 291 15.61 21.26 -13.38
CA GLU A 291 16.05 21.12 -11.99
C GLU A 291 17.03 19.96 -11.82
N ILE A 292 16.81 18.85 -12.53
CA ILE A 292 17.74 17.72 -12.64
C ILE A 292 18.99 18.14 -13.43
N GLY A 293 18.83 18.90 -14.52
CA GLY A 293 19.95 19.44 -15.31
C GLY A 293 20.86 20.37 -14.51
N ARG A 294 20.30 21.23 -13.65
CA ARG A 294 21.09 22.09 -12.75
C ARG A 294 21.81 21.31 -11.66
N GLN A 295 21.18 20.31 -11.06
CA GLN A 295 21.84 19.46 -10.06
C GLN A 295 22.93 18.57 -10.68
N ALA A 296 22.71 18.03 -11.88
CA ALA A 296 23.71 17.27 -12.62
C ALA A 296 24.87 18.16 -13.11
N ALA A 297 24.60 19.40 -13.56
CA ALA A 297 25.64 20.35 -13.96
C ALA A 297 26.49 20.82 -12.77
N GLN A 298 25.89 20.93 -11.57
CA GLN A 298 26.61 21.30 -10.35
C GLN A 298 27.46 20.14 -9.81
N VAL A 299 27.08 18.88 -10.09
CA VAL A 299 27.91 17.69 -9.83
C VAL A 299 28.97 17.45 -10.92
N SER A 300 28.71 17.88 -12.17
CA SER A 300 29.62 17.71 -13.31
C SER A 300 30.86 18.61 -13.25
N SER A 301 30.78 19.79 -12.65
CA SER A 301 31.95 20.68 -12.51
C SER A 301 32.97 20.25 -11.43
N THR A 302 32.70 19.16 -10.70
CA THR A 302 33.66 18.58 -9.72
C THR A 302 34.24 17.24 -10.17
N ALA A 303 33.87 16.73 -11.36
CA ALA A 303 34.28 15.41 -11.84
C ALA A 303 35.12 15.47 -13.13
N LEU A 304 36.25 16.18 -13.08
CA LEU A 304 37.43 15.85 -13.90
C LEU A 304 38.49 15.26 -12.96
N GLY A 305 38.39 13.96 -12.79
CA GLY A 305 39.28 13.17 -11.93
C GLY A 305 38.76 11.74 -11.72
N LEU A 306 38.88 10.88 -12.73
CA LEU A 306 39.12 9.45 -12.46
C LEU A 306 40.64 9.28 -12.29
N PRO A 307 41.14 8.37 -11.42
CA PRO A 307 40.49 7.16 -10.90
C PRO A 307 40.70 6.89 -9.39
N ARG A 308 39.74 6.21 -8.73
CA ARG A 308 39.99 5.58 -7.41
C ARG A 308 39.15 4.34 -7.09
N ARG A 309 38.48 3.73 -8.09
CA ARG A 309 37.60 2.56 -7.89
C ARG A 309 38.12 1.24 -8.45
N ILE A 310 39.39 1.17 -8.83
CA ILE A 310 40.04 -0.11 -9.17
C ILE A 310 40.78 -0.70 -7.96
N GLU A 311 41.24 0.12 -7.01
CA GLU A 311 41.98 -0.35 -5.81
C GLU A 311 41.07 -1.02 -4.76
N GLU A 312 39.82 -0.55 -4.57
CA GLU A 312 38.90 -1.17 -3.58
C GLU A 312 38.40 -2.57 -3.99
N THR A 313 38.54 -2.93 -5.26
CA THR A 313 38.14 -4.25 -5.78
C THR A 313 39.29 -5.27 -5.74
N ILE A 314 40.53 -4.83 -5.55
CA ILE A 314 41.71 -5.70 -5.46
C ILE A 314 42.09 -5.95 -3.99
N ASP A 315 41.92 -4.97 -3.09
CA ASP A 315 42.19 -5.14 -1.65
C ASP A 315 41.25 -6.15 -0.97
N LYS A 316 40.06 -6.41 -1.55
CA LYS A 316 39.10 -7.42 -1.06
C LYS A 316 39.36 -8.84 -1.58
N LEU A 317 40.31 -9.02 -2.50
CA LEU A 317 40.71 -10.34 -2.99
C LEU A 317 41.97 -10.88 -2.31
N GLU A 318 42.76 -10.01 -1.64
CA GLU A 318 44.03 -10.39 -0.98
C GLU A 318 43.89 -10.68 0.53
N GLN A 319 42.80 -10.30 1.18
CA GLN A 319 42.51 -10.72 2.55
C GLN A 319 41.67 -12.00 2.53
N GLY A 320 42.36 -13.14 2.64
CA GLY A 320 41.79 -14.48 2.69
C GLY A 320 40.85 -14.72 3.88
N ASP A 321 39.63 -14.18 3.82
CA ASP A 321 38.54 -14.52 4.72
C ASP A 321 37.23 -14.64 3.92
N LEU A 322 37.16 -15.69 3.10
CA LEU A 322 35.89 -16.23 2.59
C LEU A 322 35.12 -16.85 3.78
N ARG A 323 34.63 -16.01 4.70
CA ARG A 323 33.50 -16.37 5.55
C ARG A 323 32.24 -16.23 4.71
N ILE A 324 31.95 -17.28 3.94
CA ILE A 324 30.63 -17.54 3.39
C ILE A 324 29.65 -17.62 4.57
N ARG A 325 29.11 -16.49 4.97
CA ARG A 325 27.94 -16.40 5.85
C ARG A 325 26.71 -16.57 4.97
N VAL A 326 26.55 -17.76 4.40
CA VAL A 326 25.23 -18.23 3.99
C VAL A 326 24.50 -18.55 5.30
N ARG A 327 23.96 -17.50 5.95
CA ARG A 327 22.81 -17.70 6.82
C ARG A 327 21.64 -17.94 5.87
N SER A 328 21.52 -19.17 5.38
CA SER A 328 20.29 -19.55 4.70
C SER A 328 19.18 -19.48 5.75
N ALA A 329 18.18 -18.64 5.51
CA ALA A 329 16.97 -18.62 6.32
C ALA A 329 16.34 -20.04 6.38
N GLU A 330 16.62 -20.90 5.40
CA GLU A 330 16.32 -22.33 5.41
C GLU A 330 17.06 -23.10 6.51
N ALA A 331 18.36 -22.87 6.72
CA ALA A 331 19.09 -23.50 7.82
C ALA A 331 18.55 -23.05 9.17
N GLU A 332 18.16 -21.78 9.31
CA GLU A 332 17.55 -21.29 10.56
C GLU A 332 16.13 -21.86 10.78
N ARG A 333 15.34 -22.03 9.71
CA ARG A 333 14.03 -22.71 9.76
C ARG A 333 14.17 -24.19 10.12
N LEU A 334 15.13 -24.89 9.52
CA LEU A 334 15.48 -26.28 9.85
C LEU A 334 15.96 -26.39 11.30
N MET A 335 16.81 -25.48 11.76
CA MET A 335 17.28 -25.46 13.15
C MET A 335 16.16 -25.17 14.15
N ARG A 336 15.22 -24.27 13.86
CA ARG A 336 14.07 -23.99 14.72
C ARG A 336 13.09 -25.17 14.77
N ARG A 337 12.83 -25.83 13.63
CA ARG A 337 12.05 -27.07 13.57
C ARG A 337 12.75 -28.18 14.35
N MET A 338 14.06 -28.36 14.16
CA MET A 338 14.87 -29.36 14.87
C MET A 338 14.88 -29.11 16.38
N THR A 339 15.00 -27.86 16.82
CA THR A 339 14.96 -27.50 18.26
C THR A 339 13.57 -27.76 18.86
N SER A 340 12.50 -27.49 18.10
CA SER A 340 11.13 -27.74 18.56
C SER A 340 10.83 -29.25 18.65
N VAL A 341 11.30 -30.04 17.67
CA VAL A 341 11.23 -31.51 17.70
C VAL A 341 12.04 -32.07 18.86
N GLN A 342 13.27 -31.58 19.07
CA GLN A 342 14.13 -32.00 20.18
C GLN A 342 13.49 -31.70 21.55
N MET A 343 12.88 -30.51 21.71
CA MET A 343 12.12 -30.18 22.92
C MET A 343 10.92 -31.11 23.12
N GLY A 344 10.18 -31.44 22.05
CA GLY A 344 9.08 -32.41 22.10
C GLY A 344 9.53 -33.80 22.55
N THR A 345 10.65 -34.28 22.00
CA THR A 345 11.26 -35.57 22.39
C THR A 345 11.65 -35.57 23.87
N ASN A 346 12.28 -34.48 24.36
CA ASN A 346 12.67 -34.36 25.76
C ASN A 346 11.46 -34.40 26.71
N TYR A 347 10.39 -33.65 26.42
CA TYR A 347 9.18 -33.67 27.25
C TYR A 347 8.49 -35.05 27.25
N THR A 348 8.50 -35.75 26.11
CA THR A 348 7.94 -37.10 26.00
C THR A 348 8.72 -38.10 26.84
N LEU A 349 10.06 -38.00 26.84
CA LEU A 349 10.95 -38.82 27.65
C LEU A 349 10.78 -38.54 29.16
N MET A 350 10.66 -37.27 29.56
CA MET A 350 10.41 -36.90 30.95
C MET A 350 9.05 -37.40 31.43
N MET A 351 8.01 -37.26 30.59
CA MET A 351 6.67 -37.74 30.91
C MET A 351 6.65 -39.26 31.11
N SER A 352 7.29 -40.04 30.22
CA SER A 352 7.35 -41.50 30.34
C SER A 352 8.15 -41.95 31.57
N ALA A 353 9.30 -41.32 31.83
CA ALA A 353 10.15 -41.61 32.99
C ALA A 353 9.44 -41.34 34.33
N PHE A 354 8.75 -40.19 34.44
CA PHE A 354 7.97 -39.88 35.65
C PHE A 354 6.74 -40.77 35.79
N THR A 355 6.08 -41.14 34.69
CA THR A 355 4.93 -42.06 34.74
C THR A 355 5.34 -43.45 35.22
N LEU A 356 6.46 -43.99 34.71
CA LEU A 356 7.02 -45.26 35.16
C LEU A 356 7.47 -45.19 36.63
N SER A 357 8.15 -44.11 37.01
CA SER A 357 8.61 -43.92 38.40
C SER A 357 7.45 -43.79 39.39
N ALA A 358 6.39 -43.05 39.03
CA ALA A 358 5.17 -42.94 39.82
C ALA A 358 4.47 -44.30 39.96
N THR A 359 4.44 -45.11 38.89
CA THR A 359 3.85 -46.45 38.90
C THR A 359 4.61 -47.39 39.84
N ILE A 360 5.95 -47.38 39.81
CA ILE A 360 6.78 -48.20 40.70
C ILE A 360 6.63 -47.78 42.17
N LEU A 361 6.59 -46.47 42.43
CA LEU A 361 6.39 -45.93 43.79
C LEU A 361 4.99 -46.27 44.35
N PHE A 362 3.98 -46.29 43.48
CA PHE A 362 2.63 -46.69 43.84
C PHE A 362 2.56 -48.19 44.19
N VAL A 363 3.19 -49.05 43.38
CA VAL A 363 3.26 -50.50 43.62
C VAL A 363 4.07 -50.85 44.88
N SER A 364 5.08 -50.05 45.23
CA SER A 364 5.88 -50.19 46.46
C SER A 364 5.22 -49.59 47.71
N ASN A 365 3.93 -49.25 47.64
CA ASN A 365 3.10 -48.75 48.76
C ASN A 365 3.54 -47.38 49.32
N GLN A 366 4.31 -46.60 48.55
CA GLN A 366 4.72 -45.24 48.90
C GLN A 366 3.81 -44.20 48.19
N VAL A 367 2.59 -44.05 48.72
CA VAL A 367 1.53 -43.26 48.08
C VAL A 367 1.88 -41.78 47.92
N TRP A 368 2.43 -41.14 48.96
CA TRP A 368 2.75 -39.70 48.92
C TRP A 368 3.86 -39.34 47.90
N PRO A 369 5.00 -40.05 47.84
CA PRO A 369 5.99 -39.88 46.78
C PRO A 369 5.43 -40.17 45.38
N ALA A 370 4.60 -41.20 45.22
CA ALA A 370 3.99 -41.55 43.94
C ALA A 370 3.11 -40.40 43.39
N VAL A 371 2.31 -39.77 44.24
CA VAL A 371 1.47 -38.62 43.88
C VAL A 371 2.33 -37.41 43.46
N ALA A 372 3.42 -37.13 44.18
CA ALA A 372 4.32 -36.03 43.84
C ALA A 372 4.97 -36.22 42.46
N VAL A 373 5.42 -37.43 42.13
CA VAL A 373 6.02 -37.76 40.83
C VAL A 373 4.96 -37.77 39.72
N ALA A 374 3.73 -38.20 40.00
CA ALA A 374 2.62 -38.14 39.05
C ALA A 374 2.25 -36.70 38.67
N LEU A 375 2.33 -35.75 39.61
CA LEU A 375 2.12 -34.32 39.32
C LEU A 375 3.22 -33.75 38.41
N LEU A 376 4.47 -34.19 38.57
CA LEU A 376 5.56 -33.82 37.67
C LEU A 376 5.36 -34.39 36.25
N ALA A 377 4.86 -35.62 36.14
CA ALA A 377 4.48 -36.21 34.85
C ALA A 377 3.38 -35.39 34.15
N ALA A 378 2.34 -34.99 34.90
CA ALA A 378 1.27 -34.14 34.39
C ALA A 378 1.78 -32.76 33.94
N GLY A 379 2.71 -32.16 34.68
CA GLY A 379 3.37 -30.90 34.30
C GLY A 379 4.15 -31.00 32.98
N ALA A 380 4.92 -32.08 32.80
CA ALA A 380 5.63 -32.36 31.55
C ALA A 380 4.65 -32.58 30.37
N GLY A 381 3.54 -33.27 30.60
CA GLY A 381 2.48 -33.44 29.61
C GLY A 381 1.80 -32.13 29.20
N LEU A 382 1.55 -31.22 30.15
CA LEU A 382 1.02 -29.88 29.84
C LEU A 382 1.99 -29.02 29.04
N ALA A 383 3.30 -29.11 29.34
CA ALA A 383 4.34 -28.43 28.57
C ALA A 383 4.40 -28.95 27.12
N LEU A 384 4.29 -30.27 26.93
CA LEU A 384 4.23 -30.90 25.61
C LEU A 384 2.99 -30.45 24.82
N LEU A 385 1.81 -30.40 25.45
CA LEU A 385 0.58 -29.92 24.80
C LEU A 385 0.67 -28.43 24.40
N ARG A 386 1.31 -27.60 25.24
CA ARG A 386 1.56 -26.19 24.89
C ARG A 386 2.53 -26.06 23.72
N LEU A 387 3.54 -26.91 23.65
CA LEU A 387 4.49 -26.95 22.53
C LEU A 387 3.78 -27.31 21.22
N PHE A 388 2.95 -28.35 21.21
CA PHE A 388 2.16 -28.72 20.01
C PHE A 388 1.20 -27.62 19.58
N LYS A 389 0.47 -26.99 20.51
CA LYS A 389 -0.40 -25.85 20.18
C LYS A 389 0.39 -24.65 19.62
N ARG A 390 1.64 -24.48 20.01
CA ARG A 390 2.52 -23.41 19.49
C ARG A 390 2.99 -23.74 18.08
N ILE A 391 3.29 -25.01 17.79
CA ILE A 391 3.70 -25.47 16.46
C ILE A 391 2.51 -25.39 15.48
N ASP A 392 1.33 -25.88 15.86
CA ASP A 392 0.11 -25.81 15.02
C ASP A 392 -0.30 -24.35 14.72
N ARG A 393 -0.08 -23.42 15.65
CA ARG A 393 -0.26 -21.99 15.38
C ARG A 393 0.72 -21.42 14.37
N LEU A 394 1.96 -21.92 14.33
CA LEU A 394 2.98 -21.46 13.39
C LEU A 394 2.73 -22.02 11.99
N ASP A 395 2.30 -23.29 11.88
CA ASP A 395 1.99 -23.91 10.58
C ASP A 395 0.66 -23.43 9.97
N ARG A 396 -0.26 -22.87 10.77
CA ARG A 396 -1.47 -22.17 10.25
C ARG A 396 -1.22 -20.72 9.84
N MET A 397 -0.06 -20.18 10.18
CA MET A 397 0.35 -18.81 9.85
C MET A 397 1.36 -18.78 8.69
N SER A 398 1.76 -19.94 8.18
CA SER A 398 2.53 -20.15 6.95
C SER A 398 1.62 -20.73 5.87
#